data_AF-M4STT1-F1
#
_entry.id   AF-M4STT1-F1
#
_cell.length_a   1.000
_cell.length_b   1.000
_cell.length_c   1.000
_cell.angle_alpha   90.00
_cell.angle_beta   90.00
_cell.angle_gamma   90.00
#
_symmetry.space_group_name_H-M   'P 1'
#
loop_
_entity.id
_entity.type
_entity.pdbx_description
1 polymer ?
#
loop_
_entity_poly.entity_id
_entity_poly.type
_entity_poly.pdbx_seq_one_letter_code
_entity_poly.pdbx_strand_id
1 'polypeptide(L)'
;MDKEDEVRKQRWQHWTGAEDELEEEQPRGQTLKEAGAEVPDTLTRLLWLAQLQPIAERADAVMQAIEHKHQGASEFSKDKIRKLITDAAYGPSAATITDIQQANIGADNGGATTRSALCGADAAGAKAATVAAYLFCLCASHADDSNGDDDVCVTGQAQHNQGNSANLNAAEAAIKDLAGKCYTDAATSPLTAEEIRLAVATFTSKLQPKPGKAYYGKYTATGCSGSGAHGICVMYKTDTAGNAAAAKNIPWVQNLLSAADKLEKQQAASQTLEALTAELKALKSEAYNIGQQVKLNQEIHKLTAPAGDEKPKGQKIRNNKQKSSAKQ
;
A
#
# COMPACT_ATOMS: atom_id res chain seq x y z
N MET A 1 19.37 0.06 -35.36
CA MET A 1 19.18 0.82 -34.11
C MET A 1 20.10 0.16 -33.11
N ASP A 2 21.21 0.81 -32.79
CA ASP A 2 22.31 0.20 -32.02
C ASP A 2 21.89 0.01 -30.56
N LYS A 3 22.11 -1.19 -29.99
CA LYS A 3 21.73 -1.50 -28.61
C LYS A 3 22.42 -0.59 -27.58
N GLU A 4 23.60 -0.10 -27.93
CA GLU A 4 24.42 0.82 -27.12
C GLU A 4 23.71 2.15 -26.86
N ASP A 5 22.93 2.63 -27.84
CA ASP A 5 22.21 3.90 -27.77
C ASP A 5 20.97 3.81 -26.86
N GLU A 6 20.37 2.62 -26.74
CA GLU A 6 19.24 2.37 -25.83
C GLU A 6 19.66 2.27 -24.36
N VAL A 7 20.77 1.59 -24.08
CA VAL A 7 21.34 1.51 -22.71
C VAL A 7 21.72 2.89 -22.20
N ARG A 8 22.32 3.72 -23.07
CA ARG A 8 22.68 5.09 -22.74
C ARG A 8 21.47 5.94 -22.39
N LYS A 9 20.39 5.86 -23.17
CA LYS A 9 19.14 6.61 -22.93
C LYS A 9 18.50 6.24 -21.60
N GLN A 10 18.46 4.95 -21.26
CA GLN A 10 17.86 4.48 -20.00
C GLN A 10 18.60 5.01 -18.77
N ARG A 11 19.92 5.09 -18.83
CA ARG A 11 20.76 5.49 -17.68
C ARG A 11 21.01 6.97 -17.58
N TRP A 12 20.77 7.72 -18.65
CA TRP A 12 21.15 9.12 -18.75
C TRP A 12 20.61 9.95 -17.57
N GLN A 13 19.36 9.73 -17.18
CA GLN A 13 18.76 10.43 -16.04
C GLN A 13 19.47 10.12 -14.71
N HIS A 14 19.80 8.86 -14.45
CA HIS A 14 20.55 8.48 -13.25
C HIS A 14 21.97 9.05 -13.26
N TRP A 15 22.64 9.10 -14.41
CA TRP A 15 23.99 9.66 -14.52
C TRP A 15 24.03 11.17 -14.33
N THR A 16 23.11 11.91 -14.94
CA THR A 16 23.06 13.37 -14.77
C THR A 16 22.70 13.74 -13.34
N GLY A 17 21.76 13.02 -12.71
CA GLY A 17 21.43 13.24 -11.30
C GLY A 17 22.62 12.96 -10.38
N ALA A 18 23.37 11.87 -10.63
CA ALA A 18 24.58 11.57 -9.86
C ALA A 18 25.70 12.60 -10.09
N GLU A 19 25.84 13.15 -11.30
CA GLU A 19 26.79 14.22 -11.59
C GLU A 19 26.46 15.47 -10.77
N ASP A 20 25.20 15.93 -10.80
CA ASP A 20 24.73 17.08 -10.02
C ASP A 20 24.98 16.87 -8.51
N GLU A 21 24.63 15.70 -7.97
CA GLU A 21 24.86 15.36 -6.56
C GLU A 21 26.36 15.39 -6.17
N LEU A 22 27.24 14.92 -7.06
CA LEU A 22 28.68 14.91 -6.83
C LEU A 22 29.32 16.30 -6.98
N GLU A 23 28.75 17.17 -7.82
CA GLU A 23 29.20 18.57 -7.95
C GLU A 23 28.90 19.38 -6.68
N GLU A 24 27.76 19.12 -6.05
CA GLU A 24 27.32 19.78 -4.81
C GLU A 24 27.93 19.17 -3.53
N GLU A 25 28.67 18.05 -3.66
CA GLU A 25 29.22 17.31 -2.53
C GLU A 25 30.18 18.13 -1.65
N GLN A 26 29.97 18.10 -0.32
CA GLN A 26 30.81 18.76 0.66
C GLN A 26 31.25 17.82 1.80
N PRO A 27 32.57 17.60 2.01
CA PRO A 27 33.68 18.10 1.19
C PRO A 27 33.75 17.40 -0.18
N ARG A 28 34.16 18.14 -1.21
CA ARG A 28 34.31 17.61 -2.56
C ARG A 28 35.20 16.35 -2.59
N GLY A 29 34.70 15.27 -3.20
CA GLY A 29 35.41 14.00 -3.32
C GLY A 29 35.24 13.07 -2.12
N GLN A 30 34.31 13.37 -1.21
CA GLN A 30 34.00 12.53 -0.05
C GLN A 30 33.59 11.11 -0.48
N THR A 31 32.70 10.98 -1.47
CA THR A 31 32.24 9.67 -1.97
C THR A 31 33.39 8.81 -2.48
N LEU A 32 34.32 9.40 -3.23
CA LEU A 32 35.52 8.70 -3.72
C LEU A 32 36.43 8.25 -2.57
N LYS A 33 36.60 9.12 -1.55
CA LYS A 33 37.38 8.82 -0.36
C LYS A 33 36.77 7.68 0.45
N GLU A 34 35.47 7.73 0.70
CA GLU A 34 34.75 6.68 1.43
C GLU A 34 34.76 5.34 0.68
N ALA A 35 34.68 5.36 -0.65
CA ALA A 35 34.81 4.16 -1.48
C ALA A 35 36.26 3.64 -1.58
N GLY A 36 37.24 4.30 -0.95
CA GLY A 36 38.66 3.97 -1.08
C GLY A 36 39.19 4.09 -2.51
N ALA A 37 38.49 4.86 -3.34
CA ALA A 37 38.72 5.03 -4.78
C ALA A 37 39.65 6.21 -5.11
N GLU A 38 40.36 6.75 -4.11
CA GLU A 38 41.51 7.64 -4.29
C GLU A 38 42.68 6.83 -4.88
N VAL A 39 42.59 6.55 -6.18
CA VAL A 39 43.55 5.71 -6.90
C VAL A 39 44.58 6.58 -7.63
N PRO A 40 45.89 6.36 -7.42
CA PRO A 40 46.93 7.30 -7.87
C PRO A 40 47.34 7.15 -9.34
N ASP A 41 47.01 6.03 -10.00
CA ASP A 41 47.43 5.75 -11.38
C ASP A 41 46.31 5.15 -12.26
N THR A 42 46.50 5.26 -13.57
CA THR A 42 45.53 4.88 -14.60
C THR A 42 45.17 3.39 -14.58
N LEU A 43 46.14 2.51 -14.31
CA LEU A 43 45.88 1.06 -14.32
C LEU A 43 44.99 0.67 -13.13
N THR A 44 45.28 1.20 -11.95
CA THR A 44 44.45 1.02 -10.75
C THR A 44 43.02 1.49 -10.97
N ARG A 45 42.86 2.66 -11.62
CA ARG A 45 41.55 3.20 -11.96
C ARG A 45 40.78 2.28 -12.91
N LEU A 46 41.42 1.75 -13.94
CA LEU A 46 40.78 0.83 -14.88
C LEU A 46 40.36 -0.48 -14.21
N LEU A 47 41.19 -1.04 -13.32
CA LEU A 47 40.84 -2.24 -12.56
C LEU A 47 39.65 -2.01 -11.62
N TRP A 48 39.63 -0.86 -10.94
CA TRP A 48 38.50 -0.46 -10.10
C TRP A 48 37.21 -0.32 -10.91
N LEU A 49 37.25 0.40 -12.05
CA LEU A 49 36.11 0.57 -12.94
C LEU A 49 35.59 -0.78 -13.48
N ALA A 50 36.50 -1.68 -13.86
CA ALA A 50 36.13 -3.01 -14.36
C ALA A 50 35.39 -3.84 -13.30
N GLN A 51 35.77 -3.73 -12.03
CA GLN A 51 35.08 -4.39 -10.91
C GLN A 51 33.78 -3.69 -10.53
N LEU A 52 33.72 -2.36 -10.63
CA LEU A 52 32.53 -1.59 -10.30
C LEU A 52 31.41 -1.78 -11.32
N GLN A 53 31.75 -1.92 -12.61
CA GLN A 53 30.78 -2.04 -13.69
C GLN A 53 29.68 -3.07 -13.39
N PRO A 54 29.96 -4.36 -13.10
CA PRO A 54 28.90 -5.34 -12.83
C PRO A 54 28.07 -5.04 -11.57
N ILE A 55 28.60 -4.29 -10.60
CA ILE A 55 27.82 -3.83 -9.44
C ILE A 55 26.87 -2.72 -9.85
N ALA A 56 27.35 -1.74 -10.62
CA ALA A 56 26.54 -0.65 -11.14
C ALA A 56 25.40 -1.16 -12.03
N GLU A 57 25.65 -2.17 -12.86
CA GLU A 57 24.63 -2.84 -13.67
C GLU A 57 23.51 -3.47 -12.82
N ARG A 58 23.88 -4.17 -11.74
CA ARG A 58 22.91 -4.74 -10.80
C ARG A 58 22.12 -3.66 -10.07
N ALA A 59 22.80 -2.60 -9.63
CA ALA A 59 22.17 -1.49 -8.91
C ALA A 59 21.14 -0.76 -9.79
N ASP A 60 21.46 -0.53 -11.07
CA ASP A 60 20.54 0.05 -12.05
C ASP A 60 19.29 -0.82 -12.23
N ALA A 61 19.45 -2.15 -12.36
CA ALA A 61 18.31 -3.07 -12.46
C ALA A 61 17.42 -3.04 -11.21
N VAL A 62 18.01 -2.97 -10.01
CA VAL A 62 17.27 -2.84 -8.75
C VAL A 62 16.53 -1.50 -8.67
N MET A 63 17.17 -0.40 -9.07
CA MET A 63 16.54 0.92 -9.11
C MET A 63 15.35 0.96 -10.07
N GLN A 64 15.51 0.42 -11.28
CA GLN A 64 14.39 0.31 -12.24
C GLN A 64 13.23 -0.51 -11.65
N ALA A 65 13.52 -1.58 -10.91
CA ALA A 65 12.49 -2.36 -10.23
C ALA A 65 11.77 -1.55 -9.14
N ILE A 66 12.50 -0.74 -8.36
CA ILE A 66 11.92 0.18 -7.37
C ILE A 66 11.01 1.21 -8.04
N GLU A 67 11.47 1.86 -9.11
CA GLU A 67 10.69 2.87 -9.85
C GLU A 67 9.42 2.28 -10.46
N HIS A 68 9.53 1.10 -11.08
CA HIS A 68 8.38 0.40 -11.63
C HIS A 68 7.33 0.06 -10.55
N LYS A 69 7.77 -0.33 -9.35
CA LYS A 69 6.87 -0.55 -8.20
C LYS A 69 6.21 0.75 -7.75
N HIS A 70 6.92 1.87 -7.73
CA HIS A 70 6.34 3.17 -7.40
C HIS A 70 5.25 3.61 -8.38
N GLN A 71 5.42 3.37 -9.68
CA GLN A 71 4.40 3.70 -10.70
C GLN A 71 3.06 2.99 -10.42
N GLY A 72 3.10 1.73 -9.97
CA GLY A 72 1.91 0.96 -9.59
C GLY A 72 1.34 1.28 -8.21
N ALA A 73 2.12 1.94 -7.33
CA ALA A 73 1.74 2.16 -5.93
C ALA A 73 0.55 3.12 -5.75
N SER A 74 0.33 4.01 -6.72
CA SER A 74 -0.82 4.93 -6.70
C SER A 74 -2.18 4.21 -6.71
N GLU A 75 -2.24 2.96 -7.19
CA GLU A 75 -3.48 2.17 -7.23
C GLU A 75 -3.93 1.64 -5.86
N PHE A 76 -2.99 1.50 -4.92
CA PHE A 76 -3.24 1.05 -3.56
C PHE A 76 -2.72 2.08 -2.55
N SER A 77 -2.86 3.36 -2.88
CA SER A 77 -2.55 4.46 -1.98
C SER A 77 -3.46 4.47 -0.76
N LYS A 78 -2.97 5.05 0.35
CA LYS A 78 -3.73 5.23 1.59
C LYS A 78 -5.06 5.96 1.34
N ASP A 79 -5.07 6.96 0.46
CA ASP A 79 -6.27 7.73 0.17
C ASP A 79 -7.33 6.92 -0.60
N LYS A 80 -6.91 6.08 -1.57
CA LYS A 80 -7.85 5.19 -2.28
C LYS A 80 -8.45 4.14 -1.35
N ILE A 81 -7.62 3.56 -0.47
CA ILE A 81 -8.08 2.60 0.54
C ILE A 81 -9.06 3.27 1.51
N ARG A 82 -8.68 4.44 2.04
CA ARG A 82 -9.55 5.22 2.95
C ARG A 82 -10.87 5.57 2.28
N LYS A 83 -10.84 6.00 1.02
CA LYS A 83 -12.06 6.32 0.26
C LYS A 83 -13.00 5.11 0.16
N LEU A 84 -12.50 3.93 -0.17
CA LEU A 84 -13.33 2.72 -0.21
C LEU A 84 -13.99 2.43 1.14
N ILE A 85 -13.23 2.58 2.24
CA ILE A 85 -13.76 2.36 3.60
C ILE A 85 -14.82 3.41 3.95
N THR A 86 -14.59 4.69 3.66
CA THR A 86 -15.55 5.76 3.97
C THR A 86 -16.78 5.69 3.08
N ASP A 87 -16.63 5.36 1.80
CA ASP A 87 -17.75 5.16 0.87
C ASP A 87 -18.60 3.96 1.30
N ALA A 88 -17.97 2.88 1.81
CA ALA A 88 -18.69 1.76 2.40
C ALA A 88 -19.44 2.15 3.69
N ALA A 89 -18.79 2.93 4.56
CA ALA A 89 -19.34 3.29 5.86
C ALA A 89 -20.49 4.29 5.74
N TYR A 90 -20.27 5.39 5.01
CA TYR A 90 -21.10 6.59 5.06
C TYR A 90 -21.75 6.94 3.72
N GLY A 91 -21.21 6.44 2.61
CA GLY A 91 -21.64 6.79 1.26
C GLY A 91 -20.66 7.76 0.58
N PRO A 92 -20.72 7.88 -0.75
CA PRO A 92 -19.76 8.67 -1.53
C PRO A 92 -19.79 10.18 -1.22
N SER A 93 -20.85 10.65 -0.57
CA SER A 93 -21.04 12.06 -0.22
C SER A 93 -20.44 12.44 1.14
N ALA A 94 -19.86 11.49 1.89
CA ALA A 94 -19.37 11.71 3.25
C ALA A 94 -18.00 11.03 3.51
N ALA A 95 -17.03 11.79 4.03
CA ALA A 95 -15.72 11.24 4.42
C ALA A 95 -15.67 10.80 5.88
N THR A 96 -16.56 11.35 6.71
CA THR A 96 -16.70 11.07 8.14
C THR A 96 -18.17 10.99 8.53
N ILE A 97 -18.45 10.45 9.72
CA ILE A 97 -19.82 10.37 10.25
C ILE A 97 -20.50 11.73 10.36
N THR A 98 -19.74 12.79 10.64
CA THR A 98 -20.28 14.16 10.77
C THR A 98 -20.70 14.74 9.42
N ASP A 99 -20.11 14.27 8.33
CA ASP A 99 -20.39 14.75 6.96
C ASP A 99 -21.69 14.17 6.39
N ILE A 100 -22.28 13.16 7.04
CA ILE A 100 -23.59 12.63 6.63
C ILE A 100 -24.61 13.74 6.76
N GLN A 101 -25.33 13.96 5.67
CA GLN A 101 -26.44 14.91 5.57
C GLN A 101 -27.70 14.18 5.15
N GLN A 102 -28.83 14.57 5.75
CA GLN A 102 -30.15 14.01 5.48
C GLN A 102 -30.47 13.95 3.98
N ALA A 103 -30.09 14.98 3.22
CA ALA A 103 -30.33 15.07 1.78
C ALA A 103 -29.61 14.00 0.96
N ASN A 104 -28.47 13.49 1.45
CA ASN A 104 -27.62 12.55 0.71
C ASN A 104 -27.93 11.09 1.06
N ILE A 105 -28.58 10.80 2.20
CA ILE A 105 -28.89 9.42 2.62
C ILE A 105 -29.64 8.66 1.53
N GLY A 106 -30.66 9.29 0.92
CA GLY A 106 -31.41 8.67 -0.18
C GLY A 106 -30.55 8.45 -1.42
N ALA A 107 -29.80 9.46 -1.86
CA ALA A 107 -28.96 9.41 -3.06
C ALA A 107 -27.85 8.35 -2.96
N ASP A 108 -27.19 8.29 -1.81
CA ASP A 108 -26.12 7.32 -1.50
C ASP A 108 -26.67 5.89 -1.36
N ASN A 109 -27.99 5.72 -1.24
CA ASN A 109 -28.67 4.43 -1.06
C ASN A 109 -29.80 4.23 -2.09
N GLY A 110 -29.47 4.37 -3.38
CA GLY A 110 -30.35 3.98 -4.50
C GLY A 110 -31.61 4.83 -4.67
N GLY A 111 -31.61 6.06 -4.18
CA GLY A 111 -32.75 6.98 -4.23
C GLY A 111 -33.90 6.55 -3.31
N ALA A 112 -33.61 5.97 -2.15
CA ALA A 112 -34.64 5.64 -1.17
C ALA A 112 -35.26 6.90 -0.57
N THR A 113 -36.60 6.97 -0.51
CA THR A 113 -37.35 8.11 0.04
C THR A 113 -38.07 7.77 1.34
N THR A 114 -38.17 6.50 1.71
CA THR A 114 -38.82 6.04 2.96
C THR A 114 -37.97 4.95 3.60
N ARG A 115 -38.18 4.70 4.89
CA ARG A 115 -37.46 3.65 5.62
C ARG A 115 -37.70 2.28 4.99
N SER A 116 -38.93 1.96 4.58
CA SER A 116 -39.25 0.70 3.90
C SER A 116 -38.60 0.59 2.51
N ALA A 117 -38.44 1.70 1.77
CA ALA A 117 -37.71 1.69 0.51
C ALA A 117 -36.19 1.51 0.72
N LEU A 118 -35.65 2.07 1.79
CA LEU A 118 -34.23 1.93 2.16
C LEU A 118 -33.93 0.51 2.65
N CYS A 119 -34.72 0.03 3.60
CA CYS A 119 -34.50 -1.20 4.36
C CYS A 119 -35.18 -2.43 3.74
N GLY A 120 -36.07 -2.24 2.76
CA GLY A 120 -36.74 -3.30 2.01
C GLY A 120 -38.17 -3.58 2.47
N ALA A 121 -38.99 -4.03 1.51
CA ALA A 121 -40.38 -4.44 1.70
C ALA A 121 -40.71 -5.61 0.75
N ASP A 122 -41.80 -6.35 1.00
CA ASP A 122 -42.13 -7.54 0.19
C ASP A 122 -42.29 -7.21 -1.31
N ALA A 123 -42.71 -5.98 -1.63
CA ALA A 123 -42.81 -5.49 -2.99
C ALA A 123 -41.44 -5.21 -3.63
N ALA A 124 -40.44 -4.77 -2.87
CA ALA A 124 -39.13 -4.34 -3.36
C ALA A 124 -38.01 -4.53 -2.32
N GLY A 125 -36.90 -5.13 -2.71
CA GLY A 125 -35.74 -5.33 -1.82
C GLY A 125 -35.10 -4.03 -1.34
N ALA A 126 -34.28 -4.14 -0.31
CA ALA A 126 -33.55 -3.03 0.30
C ALA A 126 -32.64 -2.31 -0.72
N LYS A 127 -32.57 -0.99 -0.57
CA LYS A 127 -31.63 -0.12 -1.27
C LYS A 127 -30.44 0.32 -0.41
N ALA A 128 -30.46 -0.02 0.88
CA ALA A 128 -29.36 0.25 1.81
C ALA A 128 -28.04 -0.27 1.23
N ALA A 129 -27.14 0.67 0.94
CA ALA A 129 -25.87 0.47 0.28
C ALA A 129 -24.68 0.76 1.21
N THR A 130 -24.90 1.45 2.33
CA THR A 130 -23.86 1.84 3.30
C THR A 130 -24.05 1.18 4.67
N VAL A 131 -22.98 1.08 5.46
CA VAL A 131 -23.05 0.59 6.85
C VAL A 131 -23.93 1.52 7.70
N ALA A 132 -23.85 2.84 7.49
CA ALA A 132 -24.70 3.82 8.17
C ALA A 132 -26.20 3.58 7.89
N ALA A 133 -26.58 3.28 6.65
CA ALA A 133 -27.97 2.94 6.32
C ALA A 133 -28.41 1.63 6.99
N TYR A 134 -27.51 0.64 7.06
CA TYR A 134 -27.76 -0.59 7.79
C TYR A 134 -27.98 -0.35 9.28
N LEU A 135 -27.15 0.50 9.90
CA LEU A 135 -27.29 0.88 11.30
C LEU A 135 -28.66 1.52 11.56
N PHE A 136 -29.09 2.44 10.70
CA PHE A 136 -30.44 3.01 10.78
C PHE A 136 -31.53 1.95 10.65
N CYS A 137 -31.46 1.09 9.63
CA CYS A 137 -32.48 0.07 9.37
C CYS A 137 -32.63 -0.92 10.54
N LEU A 138 -31.51 -1.33 11.13
CA LEU A 138 -31.45 -2.36 12.16
C LEU A 138 -31.64 -1.83 13.58
N CYS A 139 -31.46 -0.53 13.82
CA CYS A 139 -31.38 0.01 15.18
C CYS A 139 -32.25 1.23 15.46
N ALA A 140 -32.69 2.00 14.46
CA ALA A 140 -33.56 3.14 14.76
C ALA A 140 -34.92 2.63 15.29
N SER A 141 -35.39 3.19 16.39
CA SER A 141 -36.75 2.95 16.91
C SER A 141 -37.81 3.50 15.95
N HIS A 142 -39.09 3.30 16.26
CA HIS A 142 -40.20 3.72 15.38
C HIS A 142 -41.28 4.42 16.20
N ALA A 143 -41.97 5.39 15.61
CA ALA A 143 -42.98 6.20 16.31
C ALA A 143 -44.08 5.38 17.00
N ASP A 144 -44.53 4.30 16.36
CA ASP A 144 -45.60 3.44 16.92
C ASP A 144 -45.11 2.49 18.02
N ASP A 145 -43.79 2.38 18.24
CA ASP A 145 -43.20 1.52 19.26
C ASP A 145 -42.64 2.38 20.39
N SER A 146 -43.38 2.45 21.50
CA SER A 146 -43.04 3.27 22.68
C SER A 146 -42.74 4.75 22.34
N ASN A 147 -43.45 5.33 21.39
CA ASN A 147 -43.18 6.69 20.87
C ASN A 147 -41.74 6.87 20.33
N GLY A 148 -41.10 5.81 19.86
CA GLY A 148 -39.71 5.81 19.41
C GLY A 148 -38.67 5.78 20.54
N ASP A 149 -39.05 5.46 21.77
CA ASP A 149 -38.14 5.41 22.93
C ASP A 149 -37.50 4.04 23.16
N ASP A 150 -37.75 3.07 22.28
CA ASP A 150 -37.19 1.73 22.42
C ASP A 150 -35.67 1.69 22.15
N ASP A 151 -34.94 1.10 23.09
CA ASP A 151 -33.51 0.79 22.98
C ASP A 151 -33.28 -0.48 22.13
N VAL A 152 -33.41 -0.35 20.81
CA VAL A 152 -33.35 -1.49 19.88
C VAL A 152 -31.98 -2.19 19.86
N CYS A 153 -30.89 -1.41 19.77
CA CYS A 153 -29.53 -1.96 19.62
C CYS A 153 -28.61 -1.65 20.79
N VAL A 154 -28.84 -0.56 21.49
CA VAL A 154 -27.99 -0.14 22.61
C VAL A 154 -28.82 0.64 23.61
N THR A 155 -28.56 0.42 24.90
CA THR A 155 -29.22 1.17 25.98
C THR A 155 -28.91 2.67 25.87
N GLY A 156 -29.93 3.50 25.98
CA GLY A 156 -29.84 4.95 25.90
C GLY A 156 -29.60 5.50 24.49
N GLN A 157 -29.96 4.76 23.44
CA GLN A 157 -29.96 5.32 22.07
C GLN A 157 -30.97 6.48 21.98
N ALA A 158 -30.66 7.47 21.14
CA ALA A 158 -31.56 8.60 20.97
C ALA A 158 -32.90 8.15 20.37
N GLN A 159 -33.97 8.77 20.87
CA GLN A 159 -35.33 8.54 20.39
C GLN A 159 -35.45 8.84 18.89
N HIS A 160 -35.98 7.89 18.11
CA HIS A 160 -36.37 8.09 16.71
C HIS A 160 -37.90 7.98 16.59
N ASN A 161 -38.60 9.05 16.95
CA ASN A 161 -40.05 9.13 16.86
C ASN A 161 -40.52 9.47 15.43
N GLN A 162 -40.17 8.61 14.48
CA GLN A 162 -40.63 8.69 13.10
C GLN A 162 -41.13 7.33 12.65
N GLY A 163 -42.17 7.35 11.83
CA GLY A 163 -42.70 6.15 11.20
C GLY A 163 -41.95 5.81 9.90
N ASN A 164 -42.67 5.25 8.93
CA ASN A 164 -42.19 5.12 7.55
C ASN A 164 -42.27 6.47 6.77
N SER A 165 -41.74 7.53 7.36
CA SER A 165 -41.86 8.91 6.89
C SER A 165 -41.15 9.13 5.54
N ALA A 166 -41.67 10.10 4.76
CA ALA A 166 -41.03 10.55 3.53
C ALA A 166 -39.69 11.25 3.82
N ASN A 167 -38.82 11.26 2.80
CA ASN A 167 -37.47 11.83 2.81
C ASN A 167 -36.58 11.33 3.95
N LEU A 168 -36.87 10.13 4.50
CA LEU A 168 -36.11 9.50 5.58
C LEU A 168 -35.98 10.41 6.82
N ASN A 169 -37.00 11.21 7.13
CA ASN A 169 -36.93 12.26 8.15
C ASN A 169 -36.22 11.81 9.45
N ALA A 170 -35.34 12.66 9.97
CA ALA A 170 -34.51 12.42 11.16
C ALA A 170 -33.57 11.19 11.13
N ALA A 171 -33.37 10.55 9.97
CA ALA A 171 -32.42 9.46 9.83
C ALA A 171 -30.97 9.92 10.07
N GLU A 172 -30.60 11.13 9.66
CA GLU A 172 -29.26 11.67 9.91
C GLU A 172 -28.91 11.68 11.40
N ALA A 173 -29.81 12.22 12.23
CA ALA A 173 -29.62 12.31 13.67
C ALA A 173 -29.51 10.92 14.31
N ALA A 174 -30.41 10.00 13.92
CA ALA A 174 -30.38 8.62 14.40
C ALA A 174 -29.07 7.90 14.03
N ILE A 175 -28.61 8.05 12.77
CA ILE A 175 -27.35 7.46 12.31
C ILE A 175 -26.17 7.99 13.11
N LYS A 176 -26.06 9.32 13.28
CA LYS A 176 -24.95 9.95 14.01
C LYS A 176 -24.94 9.52 15.48
N ASP A 177 -26.11 9.47 16.12
CA ASP A 177 -26.24 9.02 17.50
C ASP A 177 -25.81 7.55 17.68
N LEU A 178 -26.37 6.66 16.86
CA LEU A 178 -26.08 5.22 16.92
C LEU A 178 -24.59 4.96 16.62
N ALA A 179 -24.02 5.63 15.61
CA ALA A 179 -22.62 5.48 15.26
C ALA A 179 -21.70 5.99 16.38
N GLY A 180 -22.09 7.07 17.07
CA GLY A 180 -21.35 7.59 18.24
C GLY A 180 -21.39 6.65 19.44
N LYS A 181 -22.30 5.67 19.46
CA LYS A 181 -22.40 4.64 20.50
C LYS A 181 -21.70 3.33 20.14
N CYS A 182 -21.23 3.18 18.91
CA CYS A 182 -20.40 2.05 18.53
C CYS A 182 -19.09 2.11 19.33
N TYR A 183 -18.69 0.96 19.88
CA TYR A 183 -17.44 0.86 20.59
C TYR A 183 -16.27 1.09 19.62
N THR A 184 -15.44 2.08 19.89
CA THR A 184 -14.17 2.27 19.19
C THR A 184 -13.05 1.90 20.14
N ASP A 185 -12.46 0.72 19.95
CA ASP A 185 -11.13 0.49 20.49
C ASP A 185 -10.19 1.55 19.92
N ALA A 186 -9.37 2.14 20.80
CA ALA A 186 -8.19 2.85 20.33
C ALA A 186 -7.28 1.82 19.67
N ALA A 187 -7.43 1.63 18.36
CA ALA A 187 -6.62 0.68 17.62
C ALA A 187 -5.14 1.06 17.79
N THR A 188 -4.39 0.21 18.48
CA THR A 188 -2.94 0.37 18.68
C THR A 188 -2.15 -0.16 17.50
N SER A 189 -2.80 -0.91 16.59
CA SER A 189 -2.19 -1.53 15.42
C SER A 189 -2.80 -1.01 14.11
N PRO A 190 -2.04 -0.99 13.00
CA PRO A 190 -2.58 -0.68 11.69
C PRO A 190 -3.66 -1.67 11.26
N LEU A 191 -4.68 -1.17 10.56
CA LEU A 191 -5.74 -1.98 9.96
C LEU A 191 -5.17 -2.97 8.94
N THR A 192 -5.59 -4.23 9.03
CA THR A 192 -5.19 -5.34 8.16
C THR A 192 -6.30 -5.75 7.19
N ALA A 193 -5.92 -6.45 6.11
CA ALA A 193 -6.90 -7.00 5.16
C ALA A 193 -7.77 -8.08 5.82
N GLU A 194 -7.19 -8.88 6.71
CA GLU A 194 -7.84 -9.95 7.46
C GLU A 194 -8.94 -9.42 8.38
N GLU A 195 -8.68 -8.32 9.10
CA GLU A 195 -9.68 -7.69 9.98
C GLU A 195 -10.92 -7.25 9.19
N ILE A 196 -10.74 -6.62 8.03
CA ILE A 196 -11.85 -6.21 7.17
C ILE A 196 -12.62 -7.44 6.66
N ARG A 197 -11.91 -8.45 6.14
CA ARG A 197 -12.54 -9.69 5.62
C ARG A 197 -13.30 -10.42 6.71
N LEU A 198 -12.75 -10.51 7.92
CA LEU A 198 -13.40 -11.13 9.07
C LEU A 198 -14.66 -10.37 9.49
N ALA A 199 -14.61 -9.04 9.55
CA ALA A 199 -15.79 -8.22 9.87
C ALA A 199 -16.91 -8.43 8.84
N VAL A 200 -16.57 -8.40 7.54
CA VAL A 200 -17.51 -8.67 6.44
C VAL A 200 -18.10 -10.07 6.54
N ALA A 201 -17.27 -11.11 6.71
CA ALA A 201 -17.71 -12.50 6.82
C ALA A 201 -18.61 -12.71 8.05
N THR A 202 -18.23 -12.12 9.19
CA THR A 202 -19.00 -12.19 10.44
C THR A 202 -20.39 -11.59 10.25
N PHE A 203 -20.47 -10.39 9.68
CA PHE A 203 -21.77 -9.75 9.45
C PHE A 203 -22.61 -10.52 8.43
N THR A 204 -22.04 -10.85 7.27
CA THR A 204 -22.78 -11.52 6.18
C THR A 204 -23.26 -12.93 6.56
N SER A 205 -22.59 -13.60 7.50
CA SER A 205 -23.04 -14.88 8.07
C SER A 205 -24.37 -14.78 8.85
N LYS A 206 -24.78 -13.57 9.25
CA LYS A 206 -26.03 -13.34 9.99
C LYS A 206 -27.26 -13.26 9.09
N LEU A 207 -27.10 -13.38 7.78
CA LEU A 207 -28.21 -13.36 6.84
C LEU A 207 -29.13 -14.56 7.10
N GLN A 208 -30.41 -14.27 7.34
CA GLN A 208 -31.43 -15.27 7.58
C GLN A 208 -32.20 -15.56 6.29
N PRO A 209 -32.13 -16.78 5.74
CA PRO A 209 -32.89 -17.15 4.54
C PRO A 209 -34.35 -17.47 4.89
N LYS A 210 -35.28 -17.07 4.03
CA LYS A 210 -36.71 -17.43 4.09
C LYS A 210 -37.26 -17.56 2.67
N PRO A 211 -38.31 -18.38 2.42
CA PRO A 211 -38.93 -18.41 1.10
C PRO A 211 -39.36 -17.02 0.62
N GLY A 212 -38.86 -16.63 -0.55
CA GLY A 212 -39.14 -15.33 -1.17
C GLY A 212 -38.34 -14.14 -0.63
N LYS A 213 -37.53 -14.31 0.44
CA LYS A 213 -36.76 -13.21 1.03
C LYS A 213 -35.54 -13.66 1.86
N ALA A 214 -34.53 -12.82 1.95
CA ALA A 214 -33.42 -12.97 2.88
C ALA A 214 -33.25 -11.68 3.68
N TYR A 215 -32.96 -11.75 4.98
CA TYR A 215 -32.91 -10.54 5.80
C TYR A 215 -31.87 -10.59 6.92
N TYR A 216 -31.43 -9.41 7.33
CA TYR A 216 -30.73 -9.16 8.58
C TYR A 216 -31.71 -8.55 9.60
N GLY A 217 -31.51 -8.79 10.89
CA GLY A 217 -32.39 -8.27 11.94
C GLY A 217 -33.70 -9.04 12.07
N LYS A 218 -34.74 -8.38 12.60
CA LYS A 218 -36.03 -9.01 12.90
C LYS A 218 -37.07 -8.63 11.85
N TYR A 219 -37.43 -9.58 11.00
CA TYR A 219 -38.57 -9.46 10.08
C TYR A 219 -39.82 -10.11 10.69
N THR A 220 -40.94 -9.37 10.76
CA THR A 220 -42.22 -9.84 11.29
C THR A 220 -43.25 -10.03 10.16
N ALA A 221 -43.56 -8.97 9.42
CA ALA A 221 -44.58 -8.91 8.37
C ALA A 221 -44.30 -7.77 7.37
N THR A 222 -44.80 -7.90 6.13
CA THR A 222 -44.85 -6.91 5.00
C THR A 222 -43.56 -6.16 4.59
N GLY A 223 -42.61 -5.88 5.48
CA GLY A 223 -41.36 -5.16 5.20
C GLY A 223 -40.61 -4.69 6.44
N CYS A 224 -39.52 -3.96 6.21
CA CYS A 224 -38.64 -3.41 7.22
C CYS A 224 -38.92 -1.91 7.42
N SER A 225 -40.09 -1.57 7.95
CA SER A 225 -40.47 -0.17 8.20
C SER A 225 -39.85 0.41 9.47
N GLY A 226 -39.28 -0.45 10.32
CA GLY A 226 -38.84 -0.09 11.66
C GLY A 226 -39.84 -0.40 12.76
N SER A 227 -41.11 -0.65 12.43
CA SER A 227 -42.11 -1.00 13.43
C SER A 227 -41.94 -2.45 13.91
N GLY A 228 -42.15 -2.72 15.18
CA GLY A 228 -42.21 -4.07 15.74
C GLY A 228 -43.28 -4.97 15.07
N ALA A 229 -44.36 -4.36 14.58
CA ALA A 229 -45.44 -5.06 13.86
C ALA A 229 -45.01 -5.53 12.46
N HIS A 230 -44.00 -4.89 11.84
CA HIS A 230 -43.56 -5.17 10.48
C HIS A 230 -42.13 -5.72 10.44
N GLY A 231 -41.17 -4.98 10.95
CA GLY A 231 -39.80 -5.44 11.05
C GLY A 231 -38.80 -4.32 11.24
N ILE A 232 -37.77 -4.63 12.03
CA ILE A 232 -36.55 -3.85 12.18
C ILE A 232 -35.44 -4.68 11.56
N CYS A 233 -35.25 -4.49 10.26
CA CYS A 233 -34.48 -5.39 9.42
C CYS A 233 -33.89 -4.70 8.20
N VAL A 234 -33.02 -5.41 7.48
CA VAL A 234 -32.70 -5.12 6.08
C VAL A 234 -33.10 -6.36 5.28
N MET A 235 -34.00 -6.23 4.30
CA MET A 235 -34.57 -7.37 3.59
C MET A 235 -34.37 -7.28 2.08
N TYR A 236 -33.90 -8.38 1.51
CA TYR A 236 -33.73 -8.62 0.08
C TYR A 236 -34.81 -9.56 -0.43
N LYS A 237 -35.48 -9.16 -1.51
CA LYS A 237 -36.39 -10.04 -2.23
C LYS A 237 -35.56 -11.08 -3.00
N THR A 238 -35.95 -12.33 -2.89
CA THR A 238 -35.24 -13.46 -3.55
C THR A 238 -36.24 -14.29 -4.34
N ASP A 239 -35.87 -14.75 -5.53
CA ASP A 239 -36.77 -15.61 -6.34
C ASP A 239 -37.03 -16.99 -5.68
N THR A 240 -36.09 -17.49 -4.88
CA THR A 240 -36.21 -18.72 -4.09
C THR A 240 -35.52 -18.56 -2.74
N ALA A 241 -35.84 -19.42 -1.76
CA ALA A 241 -35.29 -19.38 -0.39
C ALA A 241 -33.74 -19.46 -0.32
N GLY A 242 -33.09 -19.86 -1.42
CA GLY A 242 -31.63 -19.98 -1.53
C GLY A 242 -30.96 -18.93 -2.41
N ASN A 243 -31.71 -17.99 -3.03
CA ASN A 243 -31.12 -16.99 -3.92
C ASN A 243 -30.55 -15.80 -3.11
N ALA A 244 -29.63 -16.10 -2.20
CA ALA A 244 -28.83 -15.13 -1.44
C ALA A 244 -27.88 -14.32 -2.33
N ALA A 245 -27.91 -14.47 -3.66
CA ALA A 245 -27.09 -13.72 -4.60
C ALA A 245 -27.28 -12.19 -4.48
N ALA A 246 -28.50 -11.73 -4.15
CA ALA A 246 -28.75 -10.31 -3.89
C ALA A 246 -27.97 -9.79 -2.66
N ALA A 247 -27.81 -10.61 -1.62
CA ALA A 247 -27.00 -10.30 -0.45
C ALA A 247 -25.48 -10.47 -0.69
N LYS A 248 -25.07 -11.13 -1.79
CA LYS A 248 -23.65 -11.23 -2.18
C LYS A 248 -23.12 -9.95 -2.85
N ASN A 249 -24.01 -9.08 -3.33
CA ASN A 249 -23.65 -7.86 -4.07
C ASN A 249 -23.97 -6.59 -3.28
N ILE A 250 -23.86 -6.64 -1.95
CA ILE A 250 -24.11 -5.45 -1.11
C ILE A 250 -22.98 -4.43 -1.36
N PRO A 251 -23.27 -3.18 -1.75
CA PRO A 251 -22.24 -2.22 -2.14
C PRO A 251 -21.17 -1.96 -1.08
N TRP A 252 -21.53 -1.76 0.19
CA TRP A 252 -20.55 -1.58 1.26
C TRP A 252 -19.65 -2.82 1.44
N VAL A 253 -20.17 -4.03 1.23
CA VAL A 253 -19.38 -5.27 1.28
C VAL A 253 -18.32 -5.26 0.17
N GLN A 254 -18.72 -4.91 -1.06
CA GLN A 254 -17.79 -4.84 -2.20
C GLN A 254 -16.70 -3.80 -1.99
N ASN A 255 -17.05 -2.63 -1.46
CA ASN A 255 -16.08 -1.58 -1.15
C ASN A 255 -15.09 -2.02 -0.07
N LEU A 256 -15.55 -2.65 1.01
CA LEU A 256 -14.67 -3.17 2.06
C LEU A 256 -13.75 -4.29 1.56
N LEU A 257 -14.26 -5.24 0.77
CA LEU A 257 -13.42 -6.29 0.18
C LEU A 257 -12.38 -5.71 -0.80
N SER A 258 -12.76 -4.69 -1.58
CA SER A 258 -11.82 -3.97 -2.44
C SER A 258 -10.75 -3.21 -1.64
N ALA A 259 -11.11 -2.68 -0.47
CA ALA A 259 -10.15 -2.04 0.45
C ALA A 259 -9.17 -3.07 1.02
N ALA A 260 -9.65 -4.25 1.41
CA ALA A 260 -8.82 -5.35 1.88
C ALA A 260 -7.83 -5.81 0.81
N ASP A 261 -8.27 -5.99 -0.43
CA ASP A 261 -7.40 -6.38 -1.55
C ASP A 261 -6.33 -5.33 -1.84
N LYS A 262 -6.66 -4.03 -1.70
CA LYS A 262 -5.68 -2.94 -1.85
C LYS A 262 -4.70 -2.87 -0.68
N LEU A 263 -5.14 -3.15 0.56
CA LEU A 263 -4.25 -3.24 1.72
C LEU A 263 -3.23 -4.37 1.56
N GLU A 264 -3.67 -5.55 1.11
CA GLU A 264 -2.78 -6.68 0.87
C GLU A 264 -1.73 -6.38 -0.22
N LYS A 265 -2.16 -5.74 -1.32
CA LYS A 265 -1.24 -5.27 -2.37
C LYS A 265 -0.26 -4.22 -1.85
N GLN A 266 -0.71 -3.30 -1.00
CA GLN A 266 0.14 -2.29 -0.37
C GLN A 266 1.20 -2.94 0.52
N GLN A 267 0.82 -3.92 1.34
CA GLN A 267 1.75 -4.63 2.21
C GLN A 267 2.78 -5.43 1.40
N ALA A 268 2.35 -6.17 0.37
CA ALA A 268 3.26 -6.92 -0.50
C ALA A 268 4.24 -5.99 -1.25
N ALA A 269 3.77 -4.83 -1.71
CA ALA A 269 4.61 -3.82 -2.34
C ALA A 269 5.64 -3.25 -1.35
N SER A 270 5.24 -2.95 -0.09
CA SER A 270 6.15 -2.48 0.95
C SER A 270 7.27 -3.47 1.23
N GLN A 271 6.92 -4.75 1.43
CA GLN A 271 7.91 -5.81 1.67
C GLN A 271 8.88 -5.98 0.50
N THR A 272 8.38 -5.88 -0.74
CA THR A 272 9.23 -5.94 -1.93
C THR A 272 10.18 -4.74 -2.00
N LEU A 273 9.69 -3.52 -1.73
CA LEU A 273 10.50 -2.31 -1.72
C LEU A 273 11.55 -2.34 -0.60
N GLU A 274 11.23 -2.88 0.56
CA GLU A 274 12.19 -3.10 1.65
C GLU A 274 13.31 -4.05 1.23
N ALA A 275 12.97 -5.16 0.57
CA ALA A 275 13.96 -6.12 0.06
C ALA A 275 14.86 -5.50 -1.03
N LEU A 276 14.28 -4.81 -2.02
CA LEU A 276 15.03 -4.13 -3.07
C LEU A 276 15.94 -3.02 -2.49
N THR A 277 15.45 -2.28 -1.50
CA THR A 277 16.24 -1.26 -0.80
C THR A 277 17.41 -1.88 -0.03
N ALA A 278 17.20 -3.04 0.60
CA ALA A 278 18.27 -3.78 1.28
C ALA A 278 19.32 -4.29 0.28
N GLU A 279 18.89 -4.79 -0.88
CA GLU A 279 19.78 -5.21 -1.96
C GLU A 279 20.61 -4.03 -2.49
N LEU A 280 19.99 -2.88 -2.73
CA LEU A 280 20.69 -1.68 -3.17
C LEU A 280 21.73 -1.21 -2.14
N LYS A 281 21.41 -1.28 -0.84
CA LYS A 281 22.38 -0.99 0.24
C LYS A 281 23.54 -1.98 0.25
N ALA A 282 23.28 -3.26 0.01
CA ALA A 282 24.32 -4.28 -0.08
C ALA A 282 25.25 -4.02 -1.29
N LEU A 283 24.68 -3.70 -2.46
CA LEU A 283 25.44 -3.34 -3.66
C LEU A 283 26.29 -2.07 -3.44
N LYS A 284 25.74 -1.06 -2.75
CA LYS A 284 26.53 0.12 -2.34
C LYS A 284 27.70 -0.29 -1.45
N SER A 285 27.48 -1.14 -0.45
CA SER A 285 28.56 -1.61 0.41
C SER A 285 29.61 -2.43 -0.36
N GLU A 286 29.20 -3.27 -1.32
CA GLU A 286 30.10 -4.03 -2.19
C GLU A 286 30.97 -3.08 -3.03
N ALA A 287 30.36 -2.05 -3.63
CA ALA A 287 31.06 -1.03 -4.40
C ALA A 287 32.12 -0.28 -3.57
N TYR A 288 31.79 0.09 -2.32
CA TYR A 288 32.71 0.80 -1.43
C TYR A 288 33.89 -0.07 -0.96
N ASN A 289 33.77 -1.41 -1.06
CA ASN A 289 34.84 -2.35 -0.71
C ASN A 289 35.82 -2.61 -1.87
N ILE A 290 35.47 -2.28 -3.12
CA ILE A 290 36.34 -2.50 -4.29
C ILE A 290 37.69 -1.81 -4.10
N GLY A 291 37.72 -0.58 -3.56
CA GLY A 291 38.97 0.16 -3.34
C GLY A 291 39.99 -0.62 -2.50
N GLN A 292 39.54 -1.39 -1.51
CA GLN A 292 40.41 -2.26 -0.71
C GLN A 292 40.83 -3.53 -1.47
N GLN A 293 39.91 -4.14 -2.23
CA GLN A 293 40.21 -5.34 -3.02
C GLN A 293 41.26 -5.06 -4.10
N VAL A 294 41.15 -3.93 -4.79
CA VAL A 294 42.12 -3.52 -5.81
C VAL A 294 43.51 -3.29 -5.19
N LYS A 295 43.60 -2.60 -4.03
CA LYS A 295 44.87 -2.42 -3.31
C LYS A 295 45.51 -3.75 -2.92
N LEU A 296 44.73 -4.70 -2.42
CA LEU A 296 45.22 -6.04 -2.07
C LEU A 296 45.76 -6.78 -3.30
N ASN A 297 45.02 -6.78 -4.41
CA ASN A 297 45.44 -7.43 -5.65
C ASN A 297 46.75 -6.85 -6.19
N GLN A 298 46.98 -5.55 -6.02
CA GLN A 298 48.23 -4.91 -6.40
C GLN A 298 49.41 -5.37 -5.57
N GLU A 299 49.25 -5.47 -4.25
CA GLU A 299 50.31 -6.00 -3.38
C GLU A 299 50.62 -7.45 -3.73
N ILE A 300 49.60 -8.28 -4.02
CA ILE A 300 49.80 -9.65 -4.52
C ILE A 300 50.60 -9.64 -5.83
N HIS A 301 50.25 -8.79 -6.79
CA HIS A 301 50.97 -8.67 -8.06
C HIS A 301 52.43 -8.22 -7.89
N LYS A 302 52.72 -7.28 -6.98
CA LYS A 302 54.11 -6.88 -6.68
C LYS A 302 54.93 -8.04 -6.11
N LEU A 303 54.32 -8.85 -5.25
CA LEU A 303 54.98 -10.00 -4.62
C LEU A 303 55.18 -11.20 -5.56
N THR A 304 54.37 -11.29 -6.63
CA THR A 304 54.39 -12.41 -7.59
C THR A 304 55.04 -12.06 -8.93
N ALA A 305 55.42 -10.79 -9.14
CA ALA A 305 56.17 -10.38 -10.31
C ALA A 305 57.56 -11.06 -10.33
N PRO A 306 58.00 -11.67 -11.45
CA PRO A 306 59.32 -12.26 -11.53
C PRO A 306 60.39 -11.19 -11.31
N ALA A 307 61.34 -11.45 -10.41
CA ALA A 307 62.48 -10.58 -10.18
C ALA A 307 63.26 -10.42 -11.48
N GLY A 308 63.12 -9.27 -12.14
CA GLY A 308 63.89 -8.94 -13.33
C GLY A 308 65.37 -8.81 -12.97
N ASP A 309 66.22 -9.49 -13.74
CA ASP A 309 67.69 -9.54 -13.62
C ASP A 309 68.32 -8.19 -13.26
N GLU A 310 68.84 -8.09 -12.04
CA GLU A 310 69.80 -7.03 -11.68
C GLU A 310 71.10 -7.26 -12.46
N LYS A 311 71.34 -6.47 -13.53
CA LYS A 311 72.70 -6.31 -14.06
C LYS A 311 73.54 -5.54 -13.04
N PRO A 312 74.69 -6.09 -12.56
CA PRO A 312 75.46 -5.45 -11.50
C PRO A 312 76.20 -4.22 -12.01
N LYS A 313 76.02 -3.08 -11.31
CA LYS A 313 76.81 -1.87 -11.49
C LYS A 313 78.15 -1.97 -10.75
N GLY A 314 79.24 -1.94 -11.50
CA GLY A 314 80.46 -1.21 -11.14
C GLY A 314 81.55 -1.97 -10.39
N GLN A 315 82.41 -2.70 -11.11
CA GLN A 315 83.72 -3.09 -10.60
C GLN A 315 84.74 -1.98 -10.92
N LYS A 316 85.17 -1.25 -9.88
CA LYS A 316 86.31 -0.33 -9.93
C LYS A 316 87.59 -1.14 -10.17
N ILE A 317 88.17 -1.05 -11.36
CA ILE A 317 89.52 -1.57 -11.63
C ILE A 317 90.53 -0.50 -11.18
N ARG A 318 91.28 -0.78 -10.12
CA ARG A 318 92.50 -0.07 -9.72
C ARG A 318 93.72 -0.87 -10.17
N ASN A 319 94.44 -0.30 -11.14
CA ASN A 319 95.83 -0.49 -11.60
C ASN A 319 96.67 -1.67 -11.07
N ASN A 320 97.33 -2.40 -12.00
CA ASN A 320 98.77 -2.25 -12.20
C ASN A 320 99.31 -2.91 -13.49
N LYS A 321 100.24 -2.19 -14.16
CA LYS A 321 101.45 -2.57 -14.93
C LYS A 321 101.50 -3.98 -15.58
N GLN A 322 101.95 -4.19 -16.82
CA GLN A 322 103.18 -3.66 -17.43
C GLN A 322 103.26 -4.03 -18.94
N LYS A 323 103.69 -3.06 -19.76
CA LYS A 323 104.45 -3.13 -21.04
C LYS A 323 104.65 -4.49 -21.75
N SER A 324 104.35 -4.53 -23.06
CA SER A 324 105.31 -4.53 -24.19
C SER A 324 104.53 -4.85 -25.49
N SER A 325 104.49 -4.00 -26.52
CA SER A 325 105.51 -3.72 -27.55
C SER A 325 105.18 -4.43 -28.87
N ALA A 326 105.37 -3.67 -29.97
CA ALA A 326 105.59 -4.10 -31.36
C ALA A 326 104.35 -4.58 -32.16
N LYS A 327 103.96 -3.83 -33.21
CA LYS A 327 104.28 -4.06 -34.65
C LYS A 327 103.55 -5.32 -35.18
N GLN A 328 102.79 -5.29 -36.26
CA GLN A 328 102.76 -4.45 -37.46
C GLN A 328 101.34 -4.50 -38.03
#